data_AF-A0A968QCR9-F1
#
_entry.id   AF-A0A968QCR9-F1
#
_cell.length_a   1.000
_cell.length_b   1.000
_cell.length_c   1.000
_cell.angle_alpha   90.00
_cell.angle_beta   90.00
_cell.angle_gamma   90.00
#
_symmetry.space_group_name_H-M   'P 1'
#
loop_
_entity.id
_entity.type
_entity.pdbx_description
1 polymer ?
#
loop_
_entity_poly.entity_id
_entity_poly.type
_entity_poly.pdbx_seq_one_letter_code
_entity_poly.pdbx_strand_id
1 'polypeptide(L)'
;MAGEALDIFISYSHRDEGLKDELVNYHLKPLKRDGKINTWQDRDIEAGAEWAEEIKTNLEKADIVLLLITRHFLASDYCYEKKCSGRCNATTTAPLG
;
A
#
# COMPACT_ATOMS: atom_id res chain seq x y z
N MET A 1 -24.93 7.79 -22.55
CA MET A 1 -23.60 7.17 -22.35
C MET A 1 -23.37 7.13 -20.86
N ALA A 2 -23.81 6.08 -20.17
CA ALA A 2 -23.43 5.90 -18.77
C ALA A 2 -21.96 5.47 -18.81
N GLY A 3 -21.05 6.31 -18.32
CA GLY A 3 -19.66 5.88 -18.15
C GLY A 3 -19.64 4.74 -17.13
N GLU A 4 -18.95 3.65 -17.45
CA GLU A 4 -18.76 2.55 -16.50
C GLU A 4 -18.04 3.06 -15.25
N ALA A 5 -18.38 2.47 -14.10
CA ALA A 5 -17.74 2.79 -12.84
C ALA A 5 -16.28 2.34 -12.87
N LEU A 6 -15.35 3.22 -12.48
CA LEU A 6 -13.92 2.89 -12.45
C LEU A 6 -13.59 2.04 -11.23
N ASP A 7 -12.87 0.95 -11.42
CA ASP A 7 -12.39 0.11 -10.33
C ASP A 7 -11.09 0.68 -9.75
N ILE A 8 -11.14 1.11 -8.49
CA ILE A 8 -10.01 1.71 -7.77
C ILE A 8 -9.47 0.73 -6.75
N PHE A 9 -8.21 0.34 -6.88
CA PHE A 9 -7.48 -0.44 -5.87
C PHE A 9 -6.73 0.49 -4.91
N ILE A 10 -6.94 0.31 -3.60
CA ILE A 10 -6.31 1.13 -2.56
C ILE A 10 -5.24 0.31 -1.84
N SER A 11 -3.97 0.68 -2.02
CA SER A 11 -2.85 0.12 -1.27
C SER A 11 -2.45 1.06 -0.15
N TYR A 12 -2.40 0.55 1.08
CA TYR A 12 -2.07 1.31 2.28
C TYR A 12 -1.33 0.42 3.28
N SER A 13 -0.59 1.03 4.21
CA SER A 13 -0.05 0.28 5.35
C SER A 13 -1.18 0.01 6.35
N HIS A 14 -1.22 -1.18 6.96
CA HIS A 14 -2.20 -1.48 8.02
C HIS A 14 -2.15 -0.47 9.19
N ARG A 15 -1.02 0.23 9.38
CA ARG A 15 -0.88 1.30 10.39
C ARG A 15 -1.63 2.59 10.04
N ASP A 16 -2.02 2.76 8.78
CA ASP A 16 -2.72 3.93 8.25
C ASP A 16 -4.22 3.67 7.99
N GLU A 17 -4.77 2.61 8.59
CA GLU A 17 -6.16 2.22 8.38
C GLU A 17 -7.14 3.38 8.65
N GLY A 18 -6.91 4.18 9.70
CA GLY A 18 -7.75 5.34 10.00
C GLY A 18 -7.74 6.41 8.90
N LEU A 19 -6.60 6.65 8.25
CA LEU A 19 -6.49 7.61 7.14
C LEU A 19 -7.18 7.07 5.89
N LYS A 20 -7.03 5.77 5.62
CA LYS A 20 -7.74 5.10 4.53
C LYS A 20 -9.25 5.14 4.75
N ASP A 21 -9.71 4.89 5.97
CA ASP A 21 -11.13 4.95 6.30
C ASP A 21 -11.70 6.36 6.12
N GLU A 22 -10.93 7.40 6.47
CA GLU A 22 -11.31 8.78 6.20
C GLU A 22 -11.44 9.03 4.68
N LEU A 23 -10.45 8.58 3.91
CA LEU A 23 -10.46 8.68 2.44
C LEU A 23 -11.67 7.99 1.82
N VAL A 24 -11.92 6.74 2.17
CA VAL A 24 -13.02 5.95 1.60
C VAL A 24 -14.37 6.52 2.04
N ASN A 25 -14.54 6.87 3.32
CA ASN A 25 -15.84 7.24 3.87
C ASN A 25 -16.22 8.71 3.68
N TYR A 26 -15.27 9.62 3.50
CA TYR A 26 -15.57 11.05 3.33
C TYR A 26 -15.26 11.56 1.93
N HIS A 27 -14.12 11.19 1.36
CA HIS A 27 -13.69 11.73 0.06
C HIS A 27 -14.25 10.94 -1.13
N LEU A 28 -14.21 9.61 -1.06
CA LEU A 28 -14.65 8.72 -2.15
C LEU A 28 -16.14 8.38 -2.09
N LYS A 29 -16.78 8.54 -0.92
CA LYS A 29 -18.20 8.21 -0.72
C LYS A 29 -19.17 8.91 -1.69
N PRO A 30 -19.02 10.20 -2.04
CA PRO A 30 -19.89 10.82 -3.04
C PRO A 30 -19.74 10.18 -4.43
N LEU A 31 -18.51 9.87 -4.85
CA LEU A 31 -18.23 9.25 -6.15
C LEU A 31 -18.76 7.81 -6.22
N LYS A 32 -18.64 7.07 -5.11
CA LYS A 32 -19.23 5.73 -4.98
C LYS A 32 -20.75 5.79 -5.02
N ARG A 33 -21.36 6.78 -4.35
CA ARG A 33 -22.82 7.00 -4.36
C ARG A 33 -23.35 7.36 -5.75
N ASP A 34 -22.59 8.13 -6.51
CA ASP A 34 -22.89 8.48 -7.90
C ASP A 34 -22.67 7.30 -8.88
N GLY A 35 -22.17 6.16 -8.40
CA GLY A 35 -21.86 4.99 -9.23
C GLY A 35 -20.71 5.23 -10.21
N LYS A 36 -19.82 6.18 -9.91
CA LYS A 36 -18.67 6.53 -10.77
C LYS A 36 -17.43 5.70 -10.47
N ILE A 37 -17.33 5.16 -9.26
CA ILE A 37 -16.18 4.38 -8.81
C ILE A 37 -16.63 3.20 -7.96
N ASN A 38 -15.86 2.12 -8.04
CA ASN A 38 -15.82 1.05 -7.06
C ASN A 38 -14.45 1.09 -6.37
N THR A 39 -14.39 0.60 -5.14
CA THR A 39 -13.17 0.65 -4.32
C THR A 39 -12.89 -0.72 -3.73
N TRP A 40 -11.67 -1.21 -3.90
CA TRP A 40 -11.19 -2.50 -3.40
C TRP A 40 -9.92 -2.31 -2.56
N GLN A 41 -9.73 -3.15 -1.54
CA GLN A 41 -8.55 -3.13 -0.65
C GLN A 41 -8.06 -4.55 -0.33
N ASP A 42 -6.82 -4.67 0.14
CA ASP A 42 -6.19 -5.96 0.50
C ASP A 42 -6.94 -6.74 1.58
N ARG A 43 -7.71 -6.06 2.44
CA ARG A 43 -8.53 -6.70 3.49
C ARG A 43 -9.78 -7.41 2.98
N ASP A 44 -10.18 -7.17 1.74
CA ASP A 44 -11.29 -7.89 1.12
C ASP A 44 -10.87 -9.29 0.64
N ILE A 45 -9.56 -9.60 0.67
CA ILE A 45 -8.98 -10.90 0.32
C ILE A 45 -9.18 -11.89 1.47
N GLU A 46 -9.78 -13.05 1.21
CA GLU A 46 -10.03 -14.07 2.22
C GLU A 46 -8.71 -14.59 2.84
N ALA A 47 -8.69 -14.69 4.17
CA ALA A 47 -7.55 -15.24 4.89
C ALA A 47 -7.33 -16.71 4.51
N GLY A 48 -6.27 -17.00 3.76
CA GLY A 48 -5.92 -18.35 3.29
C GLY A 48 -5.80 -18.48 1.77
N ALA A 49 -6.21 -17.47 1.00
CA ALA A 49 -5.87 -17.37 -0.41
C ALA A 49 -4.40 -16.97 -0.61
N GLU A 50 -3.82 -17.32 -1.76
CA GLU A 50 -2.49 -16.86 -2.18
C GLU A 50 -2.52 -15.34 -2.34
N TRP A 51 -2.24 -14.61 -1.24
CA TRP A 51 -2.35 -13.16 -1.12
C TRP A 51 -1.68 -12.39 -2.28
N ALA A 52 -0.57 -12.92 -2.79
CA ALA A 52 0.14 -12.35 -3.93
C ALA A 52 -0.62 -12.50 -5.27
N GLU A 53 -1.31 -13.62 -5.50
CA GLU A 53 -2.06 -13.85 -6.74
C GLU A 53 -3.35 -13.03 -6.80
N GLU A 54 -4.06 -12.89 -5.68
CA GLU A 54 -5.24 -12.02 -5.63
C GLU A 54 -4.90 -10.55 -5.77
N ILE A 55 -3.83 -10.07 -5.12
CA ILE A 55 -3.35 -8.70 -5.32
C ILE A 55 -3.03 -8.48 -6.79
N LYS A 56 -2.31 -9.41 -7.44
CA LYS A 56 -1.96 -9.29 -8.85
C LYS A 56 -3.19 -9.25 -9.75
N THR A 57 -4.15 -10.14 -9.51
CA THR A 57 -5.40 -10.21 -10.27
C THR A 57 -6.22 -8.92 -10.13
N ASN A 58 -6.29 -8.37 -8.93
CA ASN A 58 -7.00 -7.13 -8.67
C ASN A 58 -6.23 -5.90 -9.21
N LEU A 59 -4.90 -5.93 -9.20
CA LEU A 59 -4.07 -4.91 -9.85
C LEU A 59 -4.29 -4.90 -11.37
N GLU A 60 -4.38 -6.07 -12.00
CA GLU A 60 -4.62 -6.20 -13.45
C GLU A 60 -6.02 -5.75 -13.86
N LYS A 61 -7.00 -5.82 -12.95
CA LYS A 61 -8.39 -5.39 -13.18
C LYS A 61 -8.66 -3.93 -12.82
N ALA A 62 -7.84 -3.31 -11.98
CA ALA A 62 -8.06 -1.95 -11.53
C ALA A 62 -7.77 -0.93 -12.63
N ASP A 63 -8.71 -0.02 -12.86
CA ASP A 63 -8.50 1.15 -13.74
C ASP A 63 -7.54 2.16 -13.09
N ILE A 64 -7.59 2.25 -11.75
CA ILE A 64 -6.80 3.21 -10.98
C ILE A 64 -6.21 2.52 -9.75
N VAL A 65 -4.90 2.66 -9.54
CA VAL A 65 -4.22 2.24 -8.32
C VAL A 65 -3.91 3.46 -7.45
N LEU A 66 -4.51 3.51 -6.26
CA LEU A 66 -4.32 4.57 -5.28
C LEU A 66 -3.38 4.09 -4.17
N LEU A 67 -2.19 4.68 -4.11
CA LEU A 67 -1.17 4.40 -3.10
C LEU A 67 -1.26 5.44 -1.98
N LEU A 68 -1.62 5.02 -0.77
CA LEU A 68 -1.64 5.89 0.40
C LEU A 68 -0.23 5.96 1.01
N ILE A 69 0.61 6.83 0.47
CA ILE A 69 1.99 7.01 0.93
C ILE A 69 2.00 7.90 2.17
N THR A 70 2.17 7.28 3.33
CA THR A 70 2.41 7.95 4.61
C THR A 70 3.82 7.70 5.11
N ARG A 71 4.20 8.33 6.24
CA ARG A 71 5.44 8.01 6.96
C ARG A 71 5.51 6.53 7.37
N HIS A 72 4.36 5.91 7.65
CA HIS A 72 4.26 4.50 8.01
C HIS A 72 4.36 3.59 6.79
N PHE A 73 3.89 4.01 5.62
CA PHE A 73 4.15 3.33 4.35
C PHE A 73 5.64 3.36 3.98
N LEU A 74 6.32 4.50 4.17
CA LEU A 74 7.76 4.62 3.93
C LEU A 74 8.63 3.87 4.95
N ALA A 75 8.11 3.68 6.17
CA ALA A 75 8.78 2.93 7.24
C ALA A 75 8.43 1.43 7.26
N SER A 76 7.41 1.01 6.50
CA SER A 76 7.12 -0.39 6.22
C SER A 76 8.21 -0.96 5.32
N ASP A 77 8.59 -2.22 5.54
CA ASP A 77 9.76 -2.91 4.97
C ASP A 77 9.89 -2.95 3.42
N TYR A 78 9.10 -2.21 2.65
CA TYR A 78 9.30 -2.07 1.20
C TYR A 78 10.58 -1.29 0.83
N CYS A 79 11.21 -0.58 1.78
CA CYS A 79 12.49 0.12 1.54
C CYS A 79 13.68 -0.36 2.40
N TYR A 80 13.50 -1.35 3.28
CA TYR A 80 14.60 -1.86 4.10
C TYR A 80 15.37 -3.04 3.48
N GLU A 81 14.94 -3.60 2.34
CA GLU A 81 15.73 -4.56 1.55
C GLU A 81 16.67 -3.88 0.53
N LYS A 82 17.06 -2.63 0.77
CA LYS A 82 18.35 -2.10 0.29
C LYS A 82 19.24 -1.66 1.46
N LYS A 83 19.15 -2.35 2.59
CA LYS A 83 20.13 -2.21 3.66
C LYS A 83 21.47 -2.75 3.15
N CYS A 84 22.38 -1.83 2.92
CA CYS A 84 23.80 -2.07 2.69
C CYS A 84 24.34 -3.15 3.64
N SER A 85 24.43 -4.38 3.16
CA SER A 85 25.32 -5.40 3.72
C SER A 85 26.66 -5.29 3.00
N GLY A 86 27.37 -4.20 3.26
CA GLY A 86 28.69 -3.93 2.73
C GLY A 86 29.59 -3.41 3.84
N ARG A 87 30.14 -4.33 4.64
CA ARG A 87 31.32 -4.18 5.52
C ARG A 87 31.46 -2.83 6.25
N CYS A 88 31.10 -2.82 7.53
CA CYS A 88 31.77 -1.94 8.48
C CYS A 88 32.37 -2.79 9.60
N ASN A 89 33.61 -3.25 9.41
CA ASN A 89 34.48 -3.71 10.48
C ASN A 89 35.56 -2.64 10.74
N ALA A 90 35.20 -1.59 11.48
CA ALA A 90 36.19 -0.66 11.99
C ALA A 90 36.93 -1.30 13.18
N THR A 91 37.92 -2.14 12.89
CA THR A 91 38.98 -2.46 13.84
C THR A 91 39.88 -1.24 13.94
N THR A 92 39.87 -0.54 15.07
CA THR A 92 40.96 0.36 15.44
C THR A 92 41.29 0.13 16.91
N THR A 93 42.17 -0.84 17.14
CA THR A 93 43.01 -0.88 18.34
C THR A 93 44.37 -0.30 17.97
N ALA A 94 44.66 0.90 18.46
CA ALA A 94 46.02 1.41 18.58
C ALA A 94 46.08 2.33 19.82
N PRO A 95 46.68 1.90 20.93
CA PRO A 95 47.05 2.82 22.00
C PRO A 95 48.38 3.50 21.61
N LEU A 96 48.40 4.83 21.63
CA LEU A 96 49.64 5.59 21.79
C LEU A 96 49.69 6.03 23.25
N GLY A 97 50.63 5.45 24.00
CA GLY A 97 50.91 5.71 25.40
C GLY A 97 51.95 4.73 25.89
#